data_AF-T1B8V6-F1
#
_entry.id   AF-T1B8V6-F1
#
_cell.length_a   1.000
_cell.length_b   1.000
_cell.length_c   1.000
_cell.angle_alpha   90.00
_cell.angle_beta   90.00
_cell.angle_gamma   90.00
#
_symmetry.space_group_name_H-M   'P 1'
#
loop_
_entity.id
_entity.type
_entity.pdbx_description
1 polymer ?
#
loop_
_entity_poly.entity_id
_entity_poly.type
_entity_poly.pdbx_seq_one_letter_code
_entity_poly.pdbx_strand_id
1 'polypeptide(L)'
;MTQFSRLKEDLLRATAAAFGQRYLFDVLVPGGVAVDLSAGGACALADAVWAVCAETVELRRIYDEHEGVRDRFTGTGRLAPQLAARLGVLGLAGRASGQARDVRVDLPVPPYTEVRIAKVVQHGGDVAARVAVRFEEVQESGRMLIGLLARLPGGAHAAAVGVPPDGA
;
A
#
# COMPACT_ATOMS: atom_id res chain seq x y z
N MET A 1 -5.18 -12.87 15.00
CA MET A 1 -4.21 -11.75 14.94
C MET A 1 -2.79 -12.20 14.57
N THR A 2 -2.36 -13.41 14.96
CA THR A 2 -0.99 -13.91 14.72
C THR A 2 -0.57 -13.99 13.24
N GLN A 3 -1.49 -14.34 12.32
CA GLN A 3 -1.15 -14.51 10.90
C GLN A 3 -0.70 -13.20 10.22
N PHE A 4 -1.45 -12.11 10.36
CA PHE A 4 -1.03 -10.82 9.79
C PHE A 4 0.26 -10.28 10.42
N SER A 5 0.50 -10.54 11.70
CA SER A 5 1.77 -10.19 12.35
C SER A 5 2.94 -10.99 11.77
N ARG A 6 2.75 -12.27 11.45
CA ARG A 6 3.75 -13.09 10.77
C ARG A 6 4.03 -12.57 9.35
N LEU A 7 3.00 -12.28 8.57
CA LEU A 7 3.16 -11.71 7.22
C LEU A 7 3.93 -10.39 7.24
N LYS A 8 3.59 -9.51 8.20
CA LYS A 8 4.34 -8.28 8.45
C LYS A 8 5.81 -8.59 8.75
N GLU A 9 6.08 -9.54 9.64
CA GLU A 9 7.44 -9.93 10.01
C GLU A 9 8.25 -10.45 8.81
N ASP A 10 7.64 -11.28 7.96
CA ASP A 10 8.29 -11.82 6.76
C ASP A 10 8.67 -10.68 5.79
N LEU A 11 7.78 -9.70 5.60
CA LEU A 11 8.07 -8.50 4.78
C LEU A 11 9.18 -7.63 5.41
N LEU A 12 9.18 -7.46 6.74
CA LEU A 12 10.24 -6.72 7.44
C LEU A 12 11.61 -7.42 7.33
N ARG A 13 11.65 -8.75 7.35
CA ARG A 13 12.88 -9.52 7.12
C ARG A 13 13.40 -9.34 5.69
N ALA A 14 12.52 -9.37 4.69
CA ALA A 14 12.89 -9.10 3.31
C ALA A 14 13.41 -7.66 3.13
N THR A 15 12.76 -6.69 3.78
CA THR A 15 13.21 -5.28 3.78
C THR A 15 14.59 -5.13 4.42
N ALA A 16 14.83 -5.79 5.56
CA ALA A 16 16.14 -5.77 6.22
C ALA A 16 17.24 -6.40 5.37
N ALA A 17 16.94 -7.49 4.65
CA ALA A 17 17.90 -8.11 3.74
C ALA A 17 18.21 -7.21 2.53
N ALA A 18 17.21 -6.47 2.03
CA ALA A 18 17.36 -5.62 0.85
C ALA A 18 18.02 -4.27 1.14
N PHE A 19 17.69 -3.64 2.27
CA PHE A 19 18.08 -2.27 2.60
C PHE A 19 18.93 -2.15 3.88
N GLY A 20 19.23 -3.27 4.56
CA GLY A 20 19.94 -3.27 5.84
C GLY A 20 19.12 -2.78 7.03
N GLN A 21 17.86 -2.41 6.81
CA GLN A 21 16.96 -1.86 7.83
C GLN A 21 15.59 -2.55 7.77
N ARG A 22 15.01 -2.87 8.91
CA ARG A 22 13.67 -3.51 8.98
C ARG A 22 12.57 -2.56 8.53
N TYR A 23 12.68 -1.31 8.96
CA TYR A 23 11.82 -0.21 8.55
C TYR A 23 12.67 0.72 7.70
N LEU A 24 12.10 1.27 6.61
CA LEU A 24 12.78 2.12 5.64
C LEU A 24 13.06 3.54 6.16
N PHE A 25 13.34 3.69 7.46
CA PHE A 25 13.81 4.94 8.03
C PHE A 25 15.14 5.31 7.39
N ASP A 26 15.30 6.61 7.11
CA ASP A 26 16.51 7.20 6.51
C ASP A 26 16.88 6.69 5.10
N VAL A 27 16.06 5.83 4.48
CA VAL A 27 16.25 5.37 3.10
C VAL A 27 15.86 6.45 2.10
N LEU A 28 14.82 7.24 2.38
CA LEU A 28 14.40 8.36 1.53
C LEU A 28 15.15 9.63 1.95
N VAL A 29 15.90 10.22 1.03
CA VAL A 29 16.71 11.42 1.26
C VAL A 29 16.42 12.49 0.20
N PRO A 30 16.71 13.78 0.46
CA PRO A 30 16.66 14.79 -0.60
C PRO A 30 17.50 14.35 -1.80
N GLY A 31 16.88 14.29 -2.98
CA GLY A 31 17.54 13.92 -4.23
C GLY A 31 17.49 12.43 -4.58
N GLY A 32 16.93 11.55 -3.73
CA GLY A 32 16.73 10.14 -4.08
C GLY A 32 16.65 9.20 -2.88
N VAL A 33 17.41 8.11 -2.92
CA VAL A 33 17.50 7.13 -1.84
C VAL A 33 18.93 7.02 -1.29
N ALA A 34 19.09 6.67 0.00
CA ALA A 34 20.40 6.58 0.64
C ALA A 34 21.18 5.31 0.27
N VAL A 35 20.47 4.24 -0.11
CA VAL A 35 21.03 2.94 -0.44
C VAL A 35 20.40 2.45 -1.73
N ASP A 36 21.22 2.01 -2.67
CA ASP A 36 20.75 1.40 -3.90
C ASP A 36 20.20 0.00 -3.66
N LEU A 37 19.16 -0.36 -4.41
CA LEU A 37 18.56 -1.68 -4.32
C LEU A 37 19.29 -2.63 -5.27
N SER A 38 20.00 -3.62 -4.71
CA SER A 38 20.62 -4.66 -5.53
C SER A 38 19.57 -5.50 -6.28
N ALA A 39 19.95 -6.06 -7.44
CA ALA A 39 19.07 -6.95 -8.21
C ALA A 39 18.59 -8.16 -7.37
N GLY A 40 19.47 -8.74 -6.55
CA GLY A 40 19.11 -9.82 -5.63
C GLY A 40 18.11 -9.37 -4.56
N GLY A 41 18.28 -8.16 -4.02
CA GLY A 41 17.32 -7.56 -3.09
C GLY A 41 15.96 -7.29 -3.73
N ALA A 42 15.94 -6.81 -4.98
CA ALA A 42 14.71 -6.60 -5.74
C ALA A 42 13.94 -7.91 -5.98
N CYS A 43 14.62 -8.99 -6.36
CA CYS A 43 14.00 -10.31 -6.51
C CYS A 43 13.44 -10.82 -5.17
N ALA A 44 14.23 -10.76 -4.09
CA ALA A 44 13.79 -11.22 -2.78
C ALA A 44 12.57 -10.45 -2.24
N LEU A 45 12.51 -9.14 -2.50
CA LEU A 45 11.33 -8.33 -2.16
C LEU A 45 10.11 -8.71 -3.01
N ALA A 46 10.30 -8.96 -4.30
CA ALA A 46 9.20 -9.38 -5.18
C ALA A 46 8.60 -10.72 -4.72
N ASP A 47 9.45 -11.68 -4.37
CA ASP A 47 9.03 -12.99 -3.85
C ASP A 47 8.29 -12.85 -2.51
N ALA A 48 8.80 -12.01 -1.59
CA ALA A 48 8.15 -11.76 -0.31
C ALA A 48 6.78 -11.08 -0.49
N VAL A 49 6.68 -10.09 -1.39
CA VAL A 49 5.42 -9.41 -1.71
C VAL A 49 4.43 -10.41 -2.33
N TRP A 50 4.88 -11.25 -3.26
CA TRP A 50 4.03 -12.27 -3.87
C TRP A 50 3.48 -13.24 -2.82
N ALA A 51 4.34 -13.75 -1.92
CA ALA A 51 3.94 -14.66 -0.85
C ALA A 51 2.91 -14.03 0.10
N VAL A 52 3.13 -12.77 0.51
CA VAL A 52 2.17 -12.02 1.34
C VAL A 52 0.83 -11.86 0.63
N CYS A 53 0.84 -11.55 -0.67
CA CYS A 53 -0.40 -11.38 -1.43
C CYS A 53 -1.18 -12.70 -1.55
N ALA A 54 -0.48 -13.80 -1.87
CA ALA A 54 -1.08 -15.13 -1.97
C ALA A 54 -1.73 -15.55 -0.66
N GLU A 55 -1.04 -15.38 0.47
CA GLU A 55 -1.60 -15.75 1.76
C GLU A 55 -2.75 -14.82 2.20
N THR A 56 -2.70 -13.55 1.81
CA THR A 56 -3.79 -12.61 2.09
C THR A 56 -5.09 -13.02 1.40
N VAL A 57 -5.03 -13.73 0.26
CA VAL A 57 -6.21 -14.33 -0.39
C VAL A 57 -6.83 -15.41 0.51
N GLU A 58 -6.02 -16.30 1.07
CA GLU A 58 -6.51 -17.33 2.01
C GLU A 58 -7.08 -16.72 3.29
N LEU A 59 -6.43 -15.69 3.83
CA LEU A 59 -6.94 -14.96 4.99
C LEU A 59 -8.27 -14.25 4.69
N ARG A 60 -8.45 -13.73 3.47
CA ARG A 60 -9.75 -13.19 3.03
C ARG A 60 -10.81 -14.29 2.98
N ARG A 61 -10.49 -15.47 2.43
CA ARG A 61 -11.41 -16.61 2.39
C ARG A 61 -11.88 -17.02 3.78
N ILE A 62 -10.93 -17.16 4.73
CA ILE A 62 -11.25 -17.47 6.12
C ILE A 62 -12.18 -16.40 6.72
N TYR A 63 -11.88 -15.11 6.49
CA TYR A 63 -12.74 -14.01 6.94
C TYR A 63 -14.15 -14.09 6.34
N ASP A 64 -14.27 -14.35 5.03
CA ASP A 64 -15.54 -14.40 4.32
C ASP A 64 -16.44 -15.57 4.77
N GLU A 65 -15.84 -16.68 5.19
CA GLU A 65 -16.50 -17.88 5.74
C GLU A 65 -16.92 -17.73 7.23
N HIS A 66 -16.40 -16.73 7.96
CA HIS A 66 -16.73 -16.52 9.37
C HIS A 66 -17.91 -15.56 9.56
N GLU A 67 -19.13 -16.09 9.50
CA GLU A 67 -20.38 -15.32 9.61
C GLU A 67 -20.44 -14.43 10.86
N GLY A 68 -20.04 -14.93 12.03
CA GLY A 68 -20.06 -14.14 13.28
C GLY A 68 -19.11 -12.93 13.28
N VAL A 69 -18.04 -12.96 12.50
CA VAL A 69 -17.16 -11.79 12.33
C VAL A 69 -17.81 -10.78 11.38
N ARG A 70 -18.39 -11.26 10.28
CA ARG A 70 -19.06 -10.43 9.28
C ARG A 70 -20.28 -9.70 9.86
N ASP A 71 -21.05 -10.39 10.70
CA ASP A 71 -22.21 -9.81 11.39
C ASP A 71 -21.81 -8.61 12.25
N ARG A 72 -20.69 -8.72 13.01
CA ARG A 72 -20.17 -7.62 13.83
C ARG A 72 -19.66 -6.43 13.02
N PHE A 73 -19.25 -6.64 11.77
CA PHE A 73 -18.66 -5.60 10.93
C PHE A 73 -19.67 -4.92 10.01
N THR A 74 -20.69 -5.66 9.60
CA THR A 74 -21.76 -5.14 8.73
C THR A 74 -22.61 -4.15 9.50
N GLY A 75 -22.86 -2.97 8.92
CA GLY A 75 -23.63 -1.89 9.55
C GLY A 75 -22.90 -1.11 10.65
N THR A 76 -21.83 -1.68 11.24
CA THR A 76 -21.04 -1.01 12.29
C THR A 76 -20.25 0.18 11.73
N GLY A 77 -20.33 1.34 12.41
CA GLY A 77 -19.53 2.52 12.07
C GLY A 77 -19.81 3.09 10.68
N ARG A 78 -21.03 2.90 10.17
CA ARG A 78 -21.44 3.26 8.82
C ARG A 78 -21.34 4.76 8.55
N LEU A 79 -20.61 5.13 7.50
CA LEU A 79 -20.54 6.47 6.94
C LEU A 79 -21.18 6.48 5.54
N ALA A 80 -22.34 7.12 5.39
CA ALA A 80 -23.05 7.18 4.11
C ALA A 80 -22.23 7.97 3.05
N PRO A 81 -22.26 7.60 1.75
CA PRO A 81 -21.49 8.28 0.72
C PRO A 81 -21.74 9.79 0.60
N GLN A 82 -23.00 10.22 0.75
CA GLN A 82 -23.37 11.64 0.69
C GLN A 82 -22.79 12.42 1.86
N LEU A 83 -22.76 11.81 3.05
CA LEU A 83 -22.15 12.42 4.23
C LEU A 83 -20.62 12.47 4.11
N ALA A 84 -20.00 11.39 3.61
CA ALA A 84 -18.56 11.36 3.34
C ALA A 84 -18.15 12.47 2.37
N ALA A 85 -18.92 12.68 1.29
CA ALA A 85 -18.68 13.75 0.33
C ALA A 85 -18.80 15.14 0.98
N ARG A 86 -19.86 15.38 1.77
CA ARG A 86 -20.07 16.66 2.48
C ARG A 86 -18.96 16.98 3.48
N LEU A 87 -18.40 15.96 4.13
CA LEU A 87 -17.32 16.10 5.11
C LEU A 87 -15.92 16.09 4.46
N GLY A 88 -15.81 15.87 3.14
CA GLY A 88 -14.52 15.79 2.45
C GLY A 88 -13.67 14.61 2.90
N VAL A 89 -14.27 13.47 3.26
CA VAL A 89 -13.53 12.31 3.79
C VAL A 89 -12.68 11.66 2.70
N LEU A 90 -11.40 11.43 3.02
CA LEU A 90 -10.40 10.84 2.13
C LEU A 90 -9.90 9.47 2.66
N GLY A 91 -8.99 8.86 1.89
CA GLY A 91 -8.31 7.63 2.27
C GLY A 91 -9.26 6.43 2.38
N LEU A 92 -8.95 5.50 3.30
CA LEU A 92 -9.69 4.26 3.48
C LEU A 92 -11.18 4.50 3.77
N ALA A 93 -11.50 5.39 4.70
CA ALA A 93 -12.88 5.66 5.09
C ALA A 93 -13.66 6.31 3.94
N GLY A 94 -13.05 7.24 3.20
CA GLY A 94 -13.65 7.85 2.02
C GLY A 94 -13.91 6.80 0.93
N ARG A 95 -12.90 5.99 0.58
CA ARG A 95 -13.01 4.94 -0.44
C ARG A 95 -13.98 3.83 -0.05
N ALA A 96 -14.14 3.53 1.24
CA ALA A 96 -15.16 2.60 1.72
C ALA A 96 -16.58 3.17 1.65
N SER A 97 -16.71 4.49 1.54
CA SER A 97 -17.96 5.26 1.44
C SER A 97 -18.13 5.91 0.05
N GLY A 98 -17.64 5.29 -1.01
CA GLY A 98 -17.87 5.70 -2.40
C GLY A 98 -17.04 6.89 -2.89
N GLN A 99 -16.13 7.44 -2.08
CA GLN A 99 -15.27 8.55 -2.51
C GLN A 99 -14.07 8.01 -3.28
N ALA A 100 -14.18 8.00 -4.62
CA ALA A 100 -13.15 7.50 -5.54
C ALA A 100 -11.95 8.46 -5.68
N ARG A 101 -11.33 8.85 -4.56
CA ARG A 101 -10.17 9.75 -4.48
C ARG A 101 -8.90 8.97 -4.14
N ASP A 102 -7.89 9.12 -4.99
CA ASP A 102 -6.55 8.56 -4.77
C ASP A 102 -5.52 9.46 -5.44
N VAL A 103 -4.65 10.10 -4.65
CA VAL A 103 -3.64 11.03 -5.17
C VAL A 103 -2.69 10.38 -6.16
N ARG A 104 -2.44 9.07 -6.05
CA ARG A 104 -1.57 8.33 -6.97
C ARG A 104 -2.17 8.25 -8.38
N VAL A 105 -3.49 8.45 -8.52
CA VAL A 105 -4.21 8.40 -9.80
C VAL A 105 -4.72 9.78 -10.22
N ASP A 106 -5.24 10.56 -9.27
CA ASP A 106 -5.84 11.87 -9.53
C ASP A 106 -4.79 12.98 -9.74
N LEU A 107 -3.63 12.85 -9.10
CA LEU A 107 -2.53 13.81 -9.14
C LEU A 107 -1.19 13.05 -9.20
N PRO A 108 -0.97 12.22 -10.23
CA PRO A 108 0.16 11.31 -10.26
C PRO A 108 1.48 12.07 -10.38
N VAL A 109 2.45 11.67 -9.57
CA VAL A 109 3.87 12.03 -9.70
C VAL A 109 4.68 10.76 -10.00
N PRO A 110 5.88 10.84 -10.59
CA PRO A 110 6.71 9.66 -10.75
C PRO A 110 6.91 8.89 -9.42
N PRO A 111 6.85 7.55 -9.42
CA PRO A 111 6.66 6.65 -10.56
C PRO A 111 5.18 6.38 -10.91
N TYR A 112 4.22 6.95 -10.19
CA TYR A 112 2.78 6.67 -10.40
C TYR A 112 2.24 7.17 -11.74
N THR A 113 2.96 8.06 -12.42
CA THR A 113 2.68 8.45 -13.82
C THR A 113 2.84 7.29 -14.81
N GLU A 114 3.63 6.28 -14.46
CA GLU A 114 3.99 5.16 -15.34
C GLU A 114 3.35 3.84 -14.90
N VAL A 115 2.58 3.86 -13.81
CA VAL A 115 1.91 2.69 -13.25
C VAL A 115 0.42 2.89 -13.34
N ARG A 116 -0.27 2.00 -14.06
CA ARG A 116 -1.73 1.92 -13.96
C ARG A 116 -2.10 1.45 -12.57
N ILE A 117 -2.89 2.23 -11.83
CA ILE A 117 -3.41 1.88 -10.50
C ILE A 117 -4.94 1.85 -10.56
N ALA A 118 -5.53 0.75 -10.07
CA ALA A 118 -6.96 0.62 -9.88
C ALA A 118 -7.38 1.26 -8.55
N LYS A 119 -8.33 2.19 -8.60
CA LYS A 119 -8.95 2.75 -7.39
C LYS A 119 -9.92 1.72 -6.80
N VAL A 120 -9.59 1.22 -5.62
CA VAL A 120 -10.45 0.31 -4.86
C VAL A 120 -11.51 1.13 -4.12
N VAL A 121 -12.79 0.92 -4.43
CA VAL A 121 -13.90 1.70 -3.86
C VAL A 121 -15.04 0.78 -3.47
N GLN A 122 -15.57 0.98 -2.28
CA GLN A 122 -16.76 0.32 -1.76
C GLN A 122 -17.82 1.37 -1.42
N HIS A 123 -19.08 0.96 -1.27
CA HIS A 123 -20.19 1.89 -1.03
C HIS A 123 -20.92 1.66 0.30
N GLY A 124 -20.56 0.60 1.03
CA GLY A 124 -21.19 0.22 2.30
C GLY A 124 -20.94 1.23 3.42
N GLY A 125 -19.72 1.80 3.46
CA GLY A 125 -19.30 2.81 4.44
C GLY A 125 -19.08 2.31 5.87
N ASP A 126 -19.39 1.04 6.13
CA ASP A 126 -19.22 0.36 7.41
C ASP A 126 -17.83 -0.28 7.55
N VAL A 127 -17.60 -0.97 8.66
CA VAL A 127 -16.34 -1.68 8.90
C VAL A 127 -16.10 -2.77 7.85
N ALA A 128 -17.15 -3.50 7.44
CA ALA A 128 -17.04 -4.53 6.42
C ALA A 128 -16.52 -3.97 5.08
N ALA A 129 -17.04 -2.81 4.64
CA ALA A 129 -16.58 -2.12 3.45
C ALA A 129 -15.10 -1.69 3.57
N ARG A 130 -14.66 -1.22 4.74
CA ARG A 130 -13.25 -0.85 4.97
C ARG A 130 -12.33 -2.07 4.92
N VAL A 131 -12.77 -3.20 5.46
CA VAL A 131 -12.02 -4.46 5.39
C VAL A 131 -11.88 -4.93 3.94
N ALA A 132 -12.97 -4.89 3.17
CA ALA A 132 -12.95 -5.23 1.75
C ALA A 132 -11.97 -4.35 0.95
N VAL A 133 -11.99 -3.03 1.17
CA VAL A 133 -11.02 -2.12 0.55
C VAL A 133 -9.58 -2.51 0.88
N ARG A 134 -9.28 -2.85 2.14
CA ARG A 134 -7.91 -3.26 2.53
C ARG A 134 -7.45 -4.54 1.85
N PHE A 135 -8.31 -5.56 1.77
CA PHE A 135 -7.96 -6.80 1.08
C PHE A 135 -7.67 -6.57 -0.40
N GLU A 136 -8.49 -5.75 -1.07
CA GLU A 136 -8.31 -5.41 -2.48
C GLU A 136 -7.07 -4.53 -2.70
N GLU A 137 -6.80 -3.56 -1.81
CA GLU A 137 -5.61 -2.72 -1.87
C GLU A 137 -4.31 -3.49 -1.65
N VAL A 138 -4.30 -4.56 -0.84
CA VAL A 138 -3.11 -5.41 -0.68
C VAL A 138 -2.74 -6.06 -2.01
N GLN A 139 -3.74 -6.62 -2.72
CA GLN A 139 -3.50 -7.26 -4.02
C GLN A 139 -3.02 -6.25 -5.06
N GLU A 140 -3.66 -5.08 -5.11
CA GLU A 140 -3.27 -4.02 -6.05
C GLU A 140 -1.88 -3.45 -5.74
N SER A 141 -1.54 -3.31 -4.46
CA SER A 141 -0.21 -2.90 -4.03
C SER A 141 0.84 -3.94 -4.42
N GLY A 142 0.55 -5.23 -4.24
CA GLY A 142 1.43 -6.32 -4.64
C GLY A 142 1.71 -6.33 -6.13
N ARG A 143 0.66 -6.25 -6.95
CA ARG A 143 0.77 -6.15 -8.42
C ARG A 143 1.64 -4.97 -8.84
N MET A 144 1.42 -3.80 -8.23
CA MET A 144 2.21 -2.60 -8.48
C MET A 144 3.67 -2.80 -8.10
N LEU A 145 3.95 -3.26 -6.87
CA LEU A 145 5.31 -3.41 -6.36
C LEU A 145 6.11 -4.41 -7.20
N ILE A 146 5.54 -5.58 -7.51
CA ILE A 146 6.19 -6.58 -8.38
C ILE A 146 6.50 -5.98 -9.75
N GLY A 147 5.56 -5.22 -10.33
CA GLY A 147 5.78 -4.56 -11.61
C GLY A 147 6.88 -3.48 -11.57
N LEU A 148 6.97 -2.72 -10.48
CA LEU A 148 8.01 -1.71 -10.28
C LEU A 148 9.39 -2.35 -10.07
N LEU A 149 9.48 -3.37 -9.23
CA LEU A 149 10.72 -4.11 -8.94
C LEU A 149 11.30 -4.76 -10.22
N ALA A 150 10.44 -5.27 -11.10
CA ALA A 150 10.86 -5.87 -12.37
C ALA A 150 11.36 -4.85 -13.41
N ARG A 151 11.11 -3.55 -13.21
CA ARG A 151 11.44 -2.49 -14.17
C ARG A 151 12.27 -1.36 -13.55
N LEU A 152 13.05 -1.68 -12.52
CA LEU A 152 13.93 -0.69 -11.89
C LEU A 152 14.89 -0.13 -12.95
N PRO A 153 14.95 1.20 -13.13
CA PRO A 153 15.89 1.81 -14.05
C PRO A 153 17.32 1.64 -13.50
N GLY A 154 18.29 1.49 -14.38
CA GLY A 154 19.69 1.68 -14.01
C GLY A 154 20.03 3.15 -13.84
N GLY A 155 21.20 3.43 -13.26
CA GLY A 155 21.73 4.79 -13.11
C GLY A 155 21.94 5.18 -11.65
N ALA A 156 22.13 6.48 -11.41
CA ALA A 156 22.29 6.99 -10.06
C ALA A 156 20.95 6.95 -9.30
N HIS A 157 20.98 6.47 -8.05
CA HIS A 157 19.83 6.38 -7.16
C HIS A 157 19.64 7.63 -6.28
N ALA A 158 20.59 8.58 -6.34
CA ALA A 158 20.52 9.88 -5.68
C ALA A 158 21.21 10.98 -6.49
N ALA A 159 20.69 12.20 -6.40
CA ALA A 159 21.28 13.42 -6.94
C ALA A 159 21.69 14.37 -5.81
N ALA A 160 22.75 15.14 -6.02
CA ALA A 160 23.15 16.18 -5.08
C ALA A 160 22.10 17.30 -5.04
N VAL A 161 21.57 17.59 -3.86
CA VAL A 161 20.63 18.69 -3.63
C VAL A 161 21.38 19.82 -2.92
N GLY A 162 21.43 20.99 -3.56
CA GLY A 162 22.02 22.18 -2.97
C GLY A 162 21.18 22.71 -1.81
N VAL A 163 21.84 23.34 -0.84
CA VAL A 163 21.15 24.06 0.23
C VAL A 163 20.45 25.28 -0.38
N PRO A 164 19.15 25.51 -0.15
CA PRO A 164 18.50 26.73 -0.58
C PRO A 164 19.20 27.95 0.04
N PRO A 165 19.28 29.09 -0.67
CA PRO A 165 19.80 30.31 -0.07
C PRO A 165 18.96 30.73 1.15
N ASP A 166 19.57 31.41 2.12
CA ASP A 166 18.88 31.88 3.33
C ASP A 166 17.65 32.73 2.97
N GLY A 167 16.48 32.33 3.49
CA GLY A 167 15.22 33.06 3.32
C GLY A 167 14.33 32.65 2.13
N ALA A 168 14.63 31.54 1.47
CA ALA A 168 13.77 30.92 0.44
C ALA A 168 12.59 30.11 1.02
#